data_AF-A0A5N9GT81-F1
#
_entry.id   AF-A0A5N9GT81-F1
#
_cell.length_a   1.000
_cell.length_b   1.000
_cell.length_c   1.000
_cell.angle_alpha   90.00
_cell.angle_beta   90.00
_cell.angle_gamma   90.00
#
_symmetry.space_group_name_H-M   'P 1'
#
loop_
_entity.id
_entity.type
_entity.pdbx_description
1 polymer ?
#
loop_
_entity_poly.entity_id
_entity_poly.type
_entity_poly.pdbx_seq_one_letter_code
_entity_poly.pdbx_strand_id
1 'polypeptide(L)'
;MTSPSPKPRAGTQRPSLLAQIKVQIGAPPEYRGTEIIGDLRGIAETLFYPFKFVGFWDGQTGNHLCPMKEAGKDCPHGTDIGVKSSYATTIEDEMAGELAVEFPHADLTIYLG
;
A
#
# COMPACT_ATOMS: atom_id res chain seq x y z
N MET A 1 38.61 45.87 -22.65
CA MET A 1 37.45 45.44 -23.45
C MET A 1 36.85 44.22 -22.79
N THR A 2 35.60 44.31 -22.30
CA THR A 2 34.50 43.34 -22.47
C THR A 2 33.29 43.88 -21.69
N SER A 3 32.15 44.04 -22.38
CA SER A 3 30.88 44.55 -21.85
C SER A 3 30.25 43.60 -20.84
N PRO A 4 29.52 44.10 -19.82
CA PRO A 4 28.61 43.26 -19.06
C PRO A 4 27.31 43.02 -19.85
N SER A 5 26.96 41.75 -20.03
CA SER A 5 25.68 41.30 -20.62
C SER A 5 24.49 41.59 -19.67
N PRO A 6 23.28 41.84 -20.21
CA PRO A 6 22.12 42.23 -19.40
C PRO A 6 21.43 41.05 -18.69
N LYS A 7 20.89 41.37 -17.50
CA LYS A 7 20.23 40.53 -16.48
C LYS A 7 19.16 39.54 -16.99
N PRO A 8 19.04 38.35 -16.37
CA PRO A 8 17.76 37.64 -16.33
C PRO A 8 16.79 38.41 -15.42
N ARG A 9 15.60 38.69 -15.94
CA ARG A 9 14.50 39.32 -15.22
C ARG A 9 14.02 38.32 -14.15
N ALA A 10 14.48 38.48 -12.92
CA ALA A 10 14.00 37.68 -11.80
C ALA A 10 12.54 38.06 -11.54
N GLY A 11 11.62 37.33 -12.17
CA GLY A 11 10.21 37.38 -11.84
C GLY A 11 10.08 37.00 -10.37
N THR A 12 9.62 37.94 -9.55
CA THR A 12 9.39 37.73 -8.13
C THR A 12 8.23 36.75 -7.98
N GLN A 13 8.50 35.45 -7.96
CA GLN A 13 7.50 34.46 -7.58
C GLN A 13 7.14 34.71 -6.13
N ARG A 14 5.88 35.08 -5.89
CA ARG A 14 5.33 35.27 -4.56
C ARG A 14 5.38 33.93 -3.81
N PRO A 15 6.01 33.84 -2.63
CA PRO A 15 6.05 32.60 -1.87
C PRO A 15 4.65 32.17 -1.41
N SER A 16 4.42 30.86 -1.42
CA SER A 16 3.19 30.24 -0.93
C SER A 16 3.02 30.50 0.58
N LEU A 17 1.79 30.78 1.00
CA LEU A 17 1.40 30.88 2.42
C LEU A 17 0.77 29.59 2.95
N LEU A 18 0.73 28.53 2.13
CA LEU A 18 0.11 27.27 2.51
C LEU A 18 1.04 26.47 3.42
N ALA A 19 0.44 25.85 4.43
CA ALA A 19 1.06 24.74 5.12
C ALA A 19 1.23 23.56 4.15
N GLN A 20 2.41 22.95 4.15
CA GLN A 20 2.70 21.76 3.35
C GLN A 20 2.83 20.55 4.27
N ILE A 21 2.10 19.48 3.93
CA ILE A 21 2.21 18.18 4.59
C ILE A 21 2.79 17.19 3.58
N LYS A 22 3.91 16.56 3.94
CA LYS A 22 4.50 15.44 3.22
C LYS A 22 4.63 14.29 4.20
N VAL A 23 4.03 13.15 3.88
CA VAL A 23 4.12 11.94 4.69
C VAL A 23 5.00 10.95 3.93
N GLN A 24 6.12 10.57 4.55
CA GLN A 24 6.99 9.49 4.08
C GLN A 24 7.11 8.50 5.23
N ILE A 25 6.78 7.24 4.95
CA ILE A 25 6.85 6.18 5.94
C ILE A 25 7.95 5.23 5.49
N GLY A 26 8.97 5.07 6.33
CA GLY A 26 10.01 4.06 6.17
C GLY A 26 10.02 3.19 7.41
N ALA A 27 10.20 1.89 7.23
CA ALA A 27 10.38 0.97 8.34
C ALA A 27 11.71 0.21 8.19
N PRO A 28 12.33 -0.19 9.29
CA PRO A 28 13.48 -1.08 9.25
C PRO A 28 13.08 -2.47 8.71
N PRO A 29 14.04 -3.28 8.24
CA PRO A 29 13.76 -4.62 7.70
C PRO A 29 13.07 -5.59 8.68
N GLU A 30 13.24 -5.37 9.99
CA GLU A 30 12.74 -6.23 11.06
C GLU A 30 11.33 -5.85 11.53
N TYR A 31 10.65 -4.99 10.78
CA TYR A 31 9.34 -4.46 11.12
C TYR A 31 8.25 -5.50 10.89
N ARG A 32 7.55 -5.92 11.95
CA ARG A 32 6.43 -6.89 11.86
C ARG A 32 5.19 -6.22 11.31
N GLY A 33 5.05 -6.19 9.98
CA GLY A 33 3.91 -5.58 9.30
C GLY A 33 2.56 -6.04 9.86
N THR A 34 2.43 -7.33 10.21
CA THR A 34 1.18 -7.89 10.74
C THR A 34 0.63 -7.22 11.98
N GLU A 35 1.49 -6.61 12.81
CA GLU A 35 1.07 -5.98 14.06
C GLU A 35 0.26 -4.70 13.84
N ILE A 36 0.37 -4.07 12.66
CA ILE A 36 -0.36 -2.84 12.32
C ILE A 36 -1.43 -3.03 11.24
N ILE A 37 -1.76 -4.27 10.86
CA ILE A 37 -2.75 -4.55 9.80
C ILE A 37 -4.08 -3.86 10.10
N GLY A 38 -4.51 -3.83 11.37
CA GLY A 38 -5.74 -3.14 11.77
C GLY A 38 -5.74 -1.65 11.43
N ASP A 39 -4.61 -0.98 11.66
CA ASP A 39 -4.44 0.45 11.35
C ASP A 39 -4.37 0.68 9.83
N LEU A 40 -3.60 -0.15 9.11
CA LEU A 40 -3.47 -0.05 7.65
C LEU A 40 -4.79 -0.33 6.93
N ARG A 41 -5.57 -1.29 7.42
CA ARG A 41 -6.95 -1.52 6.99
C ARG A 41 -7.77 -0.24 7.18
N GLY A 42 -7.75 0.34 8.37
CA GLY A 42 -8.52 1.55 8.67
C GLY A 42 -8.14 2.72 7.75
N ILE A 43 -6.85 2.91 7.50
CA ILE A 43 -6.34 3.89 6.53
C ILE A 43 -6.87 3.60 5.13
N ALA A 44 -6.76 2.36 4.65
CA ALA A 44 -7.21 1.97 3.32
C ALA A 44 -8.73 2.20 3.15
N GLU A 45 -9.56 1.72 4.08
CA GLU A 45 -11.02 1.93 4.07
C GLU A 45 -11.39 3.43 4.18
N THR A 46 -10.59 4.23 4.90
CA THR A 46 -10.81 5.68 5.03
C THR A 46 -10.48 6.42 3.73
N LEU A 47 -9.36 6.07 3.08
CA LEU A 47 -8.91 6.70 1.84
C LEU A 47 -9.78 6.31 0.64
N PHE A 48 -10.33 5.10 0.64
CA PHE A 48 -11.04 4.51 -0.49
C PHE A 48 -12.51 4.17 -0.18
N TYR A 49 -13.16 4.90 0.72
CA TYR A 49 -14.60 4.74 0.94
C TYR A 49 -15.38 4.84 -0.39
N PRO A 50 -16.36 3.95 -0.68
CA PRO A 50 -17.04 3.03 0.23
C PRO A 50 -16.45 1.61 0.35
N PHE A 51 -15.34 1.30 -0.33
CA PHE A 51 -14.77 -0.05 -0.34
C PHE A 51 -14.47 -0.57 1.07
N LYS A 52 -14.65 -1.88 1.26
CA LYS A 52 -14.49 -2.58 2.54
C LYS A 52 -13.37 -3.60 2.45
N PHE A 53 -12.76 -3.85 3.61
CA PHE A 53 -11.74 -4.86 3.74
C PHE A 53 -12.25 -6.26 3.38
N VAL A 54 -11.60 -6.90 2.42
CA VAL A 54 -11.87 -8.30 2.05
C VAL A 54 -10.71 -9.23 2.41
N GLY A 55 -9.46 -8.76 2.39
CA GLY A 55 -8.32 -9.60 2.70
C GLY A 55 -7.00 -8.85 2.82
N PHE A 56 -5.94 -9.58 3.18
CA PHE A 56 -4.59 -9.03 3.24
C PHE A 56 -3.56 -10.07 2.82
N TRP A 57 -2.41 -9.59 2.36
CA TRP A 57 -1.21 -10.40 2.15
C TRP A 57 -0.03 -9.78 2.89
N ASP A 58 0.58 -10.55 3.79
CA ASP A 58 1.87 -10.24 4.42
C ASP A 58 3.02 -10.82 3.58
N GLY A 59 3.80 -9.93 2.97
CA GLY A 59 4.97 -10.29 2.16
C GLY A 59 6.11 -10.91 2.96
N GLN A 60 6.20 -10.64 4.26
CA GLN A 60 7.30 -11.13 5.10
C GLN A 60 7.07 -12.56 5.56
N THR A 61 5.84 -12.89 5.93
CA THR A 61 5.50 -14.20 6.52
C THR A 61 4.66 -15.08 5.58
N GLY A 62 4.10 -14.51 4.52
CA GLY A 62 3.09 -15.17 3.69
C GLY A 62 1.73 -15.32 4.38
N ASN A 63 1.52 -14.70 5.54
CA ASN A 63 0.23 -14.76 6.24
C ASN A 63 -0.85 -14.00 5.45
N HIS A 64 -2.04 -14.59 5.39
CA HIS A 64 -3.17 -14.06 4.63
C HIS A 64 -4.49 -14.71 5.07
N LEU A 65 -5.62 -14.10 4.71
CA LEU A 65 -6.96 -14.65 4.96
C LEU A 65 -7.40 -15.49 3.77
N CYS A 66 -7.06 -16.79 3.79
CA CYS A 66 -7.52 -17.70 2.73
C CYS A 66 -8.94 -18.20 3.02
N PRO A 67 -9.91 -18.01 2.10
CA PRO A 67 -11.28 -18.48 2.30
C PRO A 67 -11.37 -20.01 2.45
N MET A 68 -10.50 -20.77 1.77
CA MET A 68 -10.44 -22.23 1.92
C MET A 68 -9.97 -22.64 3.33
N LYS A 69 -9.00 -21.91 3.90
CA LYS A 69 -8.49 -22.16 5.25
C LYS A 69 -9.53 -21.82 6.31
N GLU A 70 -10.26 -20.72 6.16
CA GLU A 70 -11.37 -20.36 7.03
C GLU A 70 -12.52 -21.39 6.97
N ALA A 71 -12.69 -22.05 5.81
CA ALA A 71 -13.60 -23.17 5.64
C ALA A 71 -13.04 -24.53 6.15
N GLY A 72 -11.89 -24.53 6.81
CA GLY A 72 -11.25 -25.73 7.39
C GLY A 72 -10.54 -26.63 6.37
N LYS A 73 -10.29 -26.15 5.14
CA LYS A 73 -9.55 -26.87 4.10
C LYS A 73 -8.09 -26.41 4.05
N ASP A 74 -7.26 -27.18 3.37
CA ASP A 74 -5.88 -26.77 3.11
C ASP A 74 -5.84 -25.52 2.22
N CYS A 75 -4.89 -24.62 2.54
CA CYS A 75 -4.67 -23.42 1.76
C CYS A 75 -3.94 -23.78 0.45
N PRO A 76 -4.47 -23.41 -0.73
CA PRO A 76 -3.79 -23.66 -2.00
C PRO A 76 -2.59 -22.73 -2.23
N HIS A 77 -2.48 -21.67 -1.44
CA HIS A 77 -1.40 -20.70 -1.48
C HIS A 77 -0.25 -21.18 -0.59
N GLY A 78 0.75 -21.82 -1.21
CA GLY A 78 1.96 -22.31 -0.54
C GLY A 78 2.94 -21.19 -0.11
N THR A 79 4.23 -21.49 -0.02
CA THR A 79 5.29 -20.51 0.32
C THR A 79 6.21 -20.18 -0.87
N ASP A 80 5.85 -20.63 -2.06
CA ASP A 80 6.68 -20.54 -3.26
C ASP A 80 6.61 -19.17 -3.95
N ILE A 81 7.40 -19.00 -5.00
CA ILE A 81 7.40 -17.79 -5.84
C ILE A 81 6.05 -17.67 -6.55
N GLY A 82 5.40 -16.49 -6.48
CA GLY A 82 4.14 -16.20 -7.17
C GLY A 82 2.88 -16.41 -6.33
N VAL A 83 3.01 -16.79 -5.06
CA VAL A 83 1.86 -17.04 -4.18
C VAL A 83 1.01 -15.77 -3.96
N LYS A 84 1.62 -14.59 -3.85
CA LYS A 84 0.87 -13.30 -3.78
C LYS A 84 -0.08 -13.14 -4.97
N SER A 85 0.38 -13.44 -6.18
CA SER A 85 -0.44 -13.34 -7.40
C SER A 85 -1.56 -14.37 -7.40
N SER A 86 -1.28 -15.61 -6.98
CA SER A 86 -2.32 -16.64 -6.83
C SER A 86 -3.38 -16.24 -5.80
N TYR A 87 -2.97 -15.65 -4.67
CA TYR A 87 -3.89 -15.16 -3.66
C TYR A 87 -4.71 -13.97 -4.18
N ALA A 88 -4.11 -13.06 -4.95
CA ALA A 88 -4.84 -11.96 -5.59
C ALA A 88 -5.96 -12.48 -6.52
N THR A 89 -5.72 -13.53 -7.29
CA THR A 89 -6.78 -14.18 -8.09
C THR A 89 -7.89 -14.76 -7.21
N THR A 90 -7.56 -15.35 -6.06
CA THR A 90 -8.59 -15.79 -5.10
C THR A 90 -9.38 -14.62 -4.52
N ILE A 91 -8.74 -13.50 -4.25
CA ILE A 91 -9.42 -12.28 -3.80
C ILE A 91 -10.44 -11.81 -4.85
N GLU A 92 -10.05 -11.78 -6.13
CA GLU A 92 -10.90 -11.37 -7.25
C GLU A 92 -12.08 -12.33 -7.42
N ASP A 93 -11.81 -13.63 -7.54
CA ASP A 93 -12.81 -14.62 -7.93
C ASP A 93 -13.75 -15.04 -6.78
N GLU A 94 -13.23 -15.14 -5.56
CA GLU A 94 -13.95 -15.76 -4.43
C GLU A 94 -14.36 -14.77 -3.34
N MET A 95 -13.72 -13.60 -3.28
CA MET A 95 -13.92 -12.62 -2.20
C MET A 95 -14.44 -11.27 -2.68
N ALA A 96 -14.78 -11.16 -3.97
CA ALA A 96 -15.26 -9.94 -4.62
C ALA A 96 -14.32 -8.74 -4.41
N GLY A 97 -13.01 -8.97 -4.38
CA GLY A 97 -12.04 -7.88 -4.27
C GLY A 97 -11.89 -7.11 -5.58
N GLU A 98 -11.78 -5.79 -5.46
CA GLU A 98 -11.70 -4.85 -6.58
C GLU A 98 -10.43 -3.98 -6.54
N LEU A 99 -9.83 -3.80 -5.36
CA LEU A 99 -8.71 -2.87 -5.16
C LEU A 99 -7.62 -3.49 -4.27
N ALA A 100 -6.37 -3.44 -4.74
CA ALA A 100 -5.20 -3.75 -3.94
C ALA A 100 -4.49 -2.45 -3.51
N VAL A 101 -4.33 -2.26 -2.20
CA VAL A 101 -3.62 -1.13 -1.59
C VAL A 101 -2.31 -1.64 -0.99
N GLU A 102 -1.20 -1.29 -1.63
CA GLU A 102 0.13 -1.69 -1.18
C GLU A 102 0.70 -0.68 -0.16
N PHE A 103 1.25 -1.20 0.93
CA PHE A 103 1.96 -0.46 1.96
C PHE A 103 3.43 -0.92 1.98
N PRO A 104 4.29 -0.36 1.12
CA PRO A 104 5.66 -0.85 0.94
C PRO A 104 6.50 -0.82 2.21
N HIS A 105 6.26 0.16 3.08
CA HIS A 105 6.96 0.31 4.36
C HIS A 105 6.68 -0.86 5.32
N ALA A 106 5.59 -1.59 5.16
CA ALA A 106 5.22 -2.71 6.01
C ALA A 106 5.29 -4.06 5.28
N ASP A 107 5.68 -4.07 4.00
CA ASP A 107 5.57 -5.22 3.10
C ASP A 107 4.20 -5.90 3.16
N LEU A 108 3.15 -5.07 3.14
CA LEU A 108 1.76 -5.50 3.25
C LEU A 108 0.94 -5.05 2.06
N THR A 109 -0.02 -5.87 1.68
CA THR A 109 -1.08 -5.51 0.73
C THR A 109 -2.43 -5.72 1.38
N ILE A 110 -3.27 -4.69 1.37
CA ILE A 110 -4.67 -4.75 1.80
C ILE A 110 -5.54 -4.83 0.55
N TYR A 111 -6.49 -5.76 0.53
CA TYR A 111 -7.46 -5.90 -0.53
C TYR A 111 -8.81 -5.38 -0.07
N LEU A 112 -9.46 -4.60 -0.93
CA LEU A 112 -10.78 -4.02 -0.70
C LEU A 112 -11.76 -4.43 -1.81
N GLY A 113 -13.04 -4.50 -1.48
CA GLY A 113 -14.19 -4.79 -2.36
C GLY A 113 -15.50 -4.27 -1.78
#